data_AF-A0A7X9AUP3-F1
#
_entry.id   AF-A0A7X9AUP3-F1
#
_cell.length_a   1.000
_cell.length_b   1.000
_cell.length_c   1.000
_cell.angle_alpha   90.00
_cell.angle_beta   90.00
_cell.angle_gamma   90.00
#
_symmetry.space_group_name_H-M   'P 1'
#
loop_
_entity.id
_entity.type
_entity.pdbx_description
1 polymer ?
#
loop_
_entity_poly.entity_id
_entity_poly.type
_entity_poly.pdbx_seq_one_letter_code
_entity_poly.pdbx_strand_id
1 'polypeptide(L)'
;MDMSNAYAKWVGDNLLNATVVYDHFHVIQLMNRKLDQIRRKVQGRMEGEAHQRLKGKRWLLLHKADNLTDDKRLEVEELRHVSQDLHDAWTLKEYLIKIYQLADDENEARQLLAT
;
A
#
# COMPACT_ATOMS: atom_id res chain seq x y z
N MET A 1 -12.71 11.10 7.38
CA MET A 1 -12.02 11.53 8.61
C MET A 1 -10.81 10.66 8.89
N ASP A 2 -9.91 11.11 9.76
CA ASP A 2 -8.75 10.32 10.21
C ASP A 2 -9.21 9.07 10.98
N MET A 3 -8.39 8.01 10.92
CA MET A 3 -8.65 6.72 11.57
C MET A 3 -8.28 6.69 13.06
N SER A 4 -8.00 7.84 13.68
CA SER A 4 -7.73 7.94 15.11
C SER A 4 -8.93 7.53 15.96
N ASN A 5 -8.65 6.68 16.96
CA ASN A 5 -9.63 6.23 17.94
C ASN A 5 -10.30 7.40 18.70
N ALA A 6 -9.60 8.53 18.87
CA ALA A 6 -10.16 9.69 19.56
C ALA A 6 -11.31 10.32 18.76
N TYR A 7 -11.16 10.46 17.44
CA TYR A 7 -12.23 10.98 16.58
C TYR A 7 -13.40 10.01 16.51
N ALA A 8 -13.13 8.72 16.28
CA ALA A 8 -14.18 7.71 16.23
C ALA A 8 -14.99 7.66 17.53
N LYS A 9 -14.31 7.73 18.69
CA LYS A 9 -14.96 7.81 20.00
C LYS A 9 -15.82 9.06 20.13
N TRP A 10 -15.27 10.23 19.83
CA TRP A 10 -16.01 11.48 19.99
C TRP A 10 -17.27 11.53 19.12
N VAL A 11 -17.17 11.09 17.85
CA VAL A 11 -18.33 11.00 16.95
C VAL A 11 -19.35 9.99 17.50
N GLY A 12 -18.89 8.82 17.96
CA GLY A 12 -19.77 7.81 18.56
C GLY A 12 -20.47 8.29 19.84
N ASP A 13 -19.85 9.16 20.62
CA ASP A 13 -20.43 9.68 21.87
C ASP A 13 -21.38 10.87 21.62
N ASN A 14 -21.16 11.68 20.59
CA ASN A 14 -21.84 12.98 20.41
C ASN A 14 -22.74 13.05 19.16
N LEU A 15 -22.49 12.23 18.15
CA LEU A 15 -23.18 12.24 16.85
C LEU A 15 -23.71 10.84 16.51
N LEU A 16 -24.67 10.37 17.30
CA LEU A 16 -25.20 8.99 17.27
C LEU A 16 -25.76 8.54 15.90
N ASN A 17 -26.20 9.48 15.06
CA ASN A 17 -26.79 9.18 13.75
C ASN A 17 -25.83 9.48 12.58
N ALA A 18 -24.58 9.84 12.84
CA ALA A 18 -23.62 10.16 11.79
C ALA A 18 -22.98 8.90 11.21
N THR A 19 -22.94 8.80 9.88
CA THR A 19 -22.15 7.77 9.19
C THR A 19 -20.68 8.16 9.23
N VAL A 20 -19.84 7.30 9.81
CA VAL A 20 -18.39 7.49 9.85
C VAL A 20 -17.77 7.00 8.54
N VAL A 21 -17.16 7.92 7.80
CA VAL A 21 -16.39 7.61 6.58
C VAL A 21 -14.93 7.98 6.81
N TYR A 22 -14.05 6.98 6.76
CA TYR A 22 -12.61 7.22 6.82
C TYR A 22 -12.07 7.67 5.47
N ASP A 23 -11.14 8.62 5.50
CA ASP A 23 -10.47 9.08 4.29
C ASP A 23 -9.51 7.99 3.78
N HIS A 24 -9.60 7.66 2.49
CA HIS A 24 -8.80 6.60 1.87
C HIS A 24 -7.29 6.81 2.00
N PHE A 25 -6.83 8.05 2.16
CA PHE A 25 -5.44 8.40 2.32
C PHE A 25 -4.84 7.68 3.53
N HIS A 26 -5.57 7.58 4.64
CA HIS A 26 -5.09 6.91 5.85
C HIS A 26 -4.94 5.40 5.64
N VAL A 27 -5.84 4.79 4.85
CA VAL A 27 -5.77 3.37 4.51
C VAL A 27 -4.55 3.08 3.63
N ILE A 28 -4.33 3.89 2.59
CA ILE A 28 -3.12 3.78 1.75
C ILE A 28 -1.85 4.06 2.55
N GLN A 29 -1.88 5.01 3.49
CA GLN A 29 -0.75 5.30 4.36
C GLN A 29 -0.40 4.11 5.27
N LEU A 30 -1.40 3.40 5.80
CA LEU A 30 -1.19 2.17 6.58
C LEU A 30 -0.53 1.08 5.73
N MET A 31 -1.01 0.87 4.50
CA MET A 31 -0.42 -0.09 3.57
C MET A 31 1.05 0.27 3.23
N ASN A 32 1.33 1.53 2.96
CA ASN A 32 2.68 2.03 2.72
C ASN A 32 3.63 1.81 3.90
N ARG A 33 3.15 2.02 5.13
CA ARG A 33 3.93 1.72 6.35
C ARG A 33 4.23 0.22 6.45
N LYS A 34 3.25 -0.64 6.15
CA LYS A 34 3.42 -2.09 6.17
C LYS A 34 4.41 -2.56 5.10
N LEU A 35 4.33 -2.00 3.90
CA LEU A 35 5.27 -2.27 2.81
C LEU A 35 6.71 -1.90 3.19
N ASP A 36 6.94 -0.72 3.78
CA ASP A 36 8.29 -0.34 4.24
C ASP A 36 8.81 -1.27 5.36
N GLN A 37 7.94 -1.77 6.24
CA GLN A 37 8.32 -2.78 7.24
C GLN A 37 8.76 -4.10 6.59
N ILE A 38 7.99 -4.59 5.61
CA ILE A 38 8.34 -5.80 4.85
C ILE A 38 9.68 -5.59 4.13
N ARG A 39 9.84 -4.47 3.43
CA ARG A 39 11.09 -4.10 2.76
C ARG A 39 12.29 -4.10 3.71
N ARG A 40 12.17 -3.50 4.90
CA ARG A 40 13.24 -3.50 5.91
C ARG A 40 13.57 -4.91 6.39
N LYS A 41 12.56 -5.74 6.66
CA LYS A 41 12.73 -7.13 7.10
C LYS A 41 13.42 -7.99 6.02
N VAL A 42 13.03 -7.81 4.76
CA VAL A 42 13.63 -8.48 3.60
C VAL A 42 15.08 -8.04 3.44
N GLN A 43 15.33 -6.73 3.37
CA GLN A 43 16.68 -6.19 3.20
C GLN A 43 17.63 -6.59 4.34
N GLY A 44 17.13 -6.64 5.58
CA GLY A 44 17.92 -7.02 6.76
C GLY A 44 18.32 -8.50 6.81
N ARG A 45 17.73 -9.35 5.97
CA ARG A 45 18.08 -10.77 5.84
C ARG A 45 18.95 -11.06 4.60
N MET A 46 19.25 -10.03 3.82
CA MET A 46 20.00 -10.15 2.56
C MET A 46 21.45 -9.70 2.76
N GLU A 47 22.33 -10.32 1.99
CA GLU A 47 23.74 -9.97 1.90
C GLU A 47 24.15 -9.78 0.43
N GLY A 48 25.35 -9.24 0.22
CA GLY A 48 25.95 -9.11 -1.12
C GLY A 48 25.09 -8.35 -2.12
N GLU A 49 25.01 -8.87 -3.35
CA GLU A 49 24.34 -8.23 -4.48
C GLU A 49 22.84 -8.02 -4.24
N ALA A 50 22.15 -9.01 -3.64
CA ALA A 50 20.71 -8.91 -3.35
C ALA A 50 20.40 -7.73 -2.41
N HIS A 51 21.25 -7.51 -1.39
CA HIS A 51 21.13 -6.36 -0.51
C HIS A 51 21.31 -5.04 -1.26
N GLN A 52 22.30 -4.96 -2.17
CA GLN A 52 22.56 -3.74 -2.95
C GLN A 52 21.42 -3.44 -3.93
N ARG A 53 20.83 -4.47 -4.55
CA ARG A 53 19.68 -4.29 -5.47
C ARG A 53 18.47 -3.67 -4.77
N LEU A 54 18.24 -3.98 -3.49
CA LEU A 54 17.13 -3.42 -2.71
C LEU A 54 17.47 -2.09 -2.01
N LYS A 55 18.76 -1.76 -1.89
CA LYS A 55 19.22 -0.53 -1.24
C LYS A 55 18.70 0.71 -1.99
N GLY A 56 18.16 1.67 -1.25
CA GLY A 56 17.63 2.92 -1.82
C GLY A 56 16.27 2.80 -2.53
N LYS A 57 15.70 1.60 -2.67
CA LYS A 57 14.43 1.37 -3.40
C LYS A 57 13.16 1.68 -2.61
N ARG A 58 13.28 2.31 -1.43
CA ARG A 58 12.12 2.67 -0.59
C ARG A 58 11.11 3.51 -1.37
N TRP A 59 11.54 4.61 -1.96
CA TRP A 59 10.64 5.52 -2.63
C TRP A 59 10.05 4.92 -3.90
N LEU A 60 10.84 4.13 -4.62
CA LEU A 60 10.36 3.37 -5.78
C LEU A 60 9.12 2.54 -5.44
N LEU A 61 9.18 1.80 -4.33
CA LEU A 61 8.06 0.97 -3.86
C LEU A 61 6.88 1.78 -3.29
N LEU A 62 7.12 2.98 -2.75
CA LEU A 62 6.06 3.81 -2.18
C LEU A 62 5.31 4.64 -3.22
N HIS A 63 5.90 4.89 -4.39
CA HIS A 63 5.19 5.57 -5.47
C HIS A 63 4.12 4.66 -6.08
N LYS A 64 3.05 5.28 -6.55
CA LYS A 64 2.04 4.62 -7.38
C LYS A 64 2.66 4.24 -8.73
N ALA A 65 2.32 3.06 -9.27
CA ALA A 65 2.86 2.57 -10.53
C ALA A 65 2.63 3.52 -11.72
N ASP A 66 1.50 4.21 -11.75
CA ASP A 66 1.14 5.19 -12.80
C ASP A 66 2.06 6.43 -12.79
N ASN A 67 2.71 6.71 -11.66
CA ASN A 67 3.65 7.83 -11.53
C ASN A 67 5.10 7.42 -11.80
N LEU A 68 5.35 6.16 -12.12
CA LEU A 68 6.68 5.64 -12.46
C LEU A 68 6.94 5.79 -13.96
N THR A 69 8.18 6.10 -14.31
CA THR A 69 8.68 5.94 -15.69
C THR A 69 8.77 4.45 -16.02
N ASP A 70 8.84 4.12 -17.31
CA ASP A 70 8.91 2.73 -17.77
C ASP A 70 10.12 1.99 -17.18
N ASP A 71 11.29 2.63 -17.14
CA ASP A 71 12.50 2.08 -16.52
C ASP A 71 12.29 1.75 -15.02
N LYS A 72 11.60 2.64 -14.29
CA LYS A 72 11.32 2.43 -12.86
C LYS A 72 10.29 1.32 -12.66
N ARG A 73 9.34 1.19 -13.57
CA ARG A 73 8.35 0.09 -13.52
C ARG A 73 9.04 -1.25 -13.75
N LEU A 74 9.92 -1.32 -14.75
CA LEU A 74 10.75 -2.51 -14.99
C LEU A 74 11.60 -2.84 -13.76
N GLU A 75 12.20 -1.83 -13.13
CA GLU A 75 12.99 -2.01 -11.91
C GLU A 75 12.17 -2.59 -10.75
N VAL A 76 10.91 -2.17 -10.57
CA VAL A 76 10.00 -2.78 -9.60
C VAL A 76 9.72 -4.24 -9.94
N GLU A 77 9.43 -4.54 -11.21
CA GLU A 77 9.19 -5.92 -11.64
C GLU A 77 10.39 -6.83 -11.37
N GLU A 78 11.60 -6.34 -11.59
CA GLU A 78 12.83 -7.09 -11.31
C GLU A 78 13.03 -7.41 -9.82
N LEU A 79 12.40 -6.65 -8.89
CA LEU A 79 12.46 -6.94 -7.46
C LEU A 79 11.79 -8.27 -7.09
N ARG A 80 10.92 -8.83 -7.94
CA ARG A 80 10.38 -10.19 -7.74
C ARG A 80 11.47 -11.26 -7.64
N HIS A 81 12.59 -11.05 -8.35
CA HIS A 81 13.75 -11.93 -8.33
C HIS A 81 14.65 -11.70 -7.11
N VAL A 82 14.46 -10.59 -6.40
CA VAL A 82 15.13 -10.29 -5.13
C VAL A 82 14.29 -10.82 -3.97
N SER A 83 12.99 -10.54 -3.97
CA SER A 83 12.03 -11.08 -3.00
C SER A 83 10.63 -11.06 -3.59
N GLN A 84 10.07 -12.25 -3.81
CA GLN A 84 8.68 -12.40 -4.25
C GLN A 84 7.71 -11.80 -3.23
N ASP A 85 7.87 -12.10 -1.94
CA ASP A 85 7.03 -11.53 -0.87
C ASP A 85 6.96 -9.99 -0.88
N LEU A 86 8.08 -9.33 -1.19
CA LEU A 86 8.13 -7.86 -1.26
C LEU A 86 7.41 -7.32 -2.50
N HIS A 87 7.58 -7.99 -3.64
CA HIS A 87 6.88 -7.65 -4.89
C HIS A 87 5.37 -7.90 -4.76
N ASP A 88 4.95 -9.02 -4.18
CA ASP A 88 3.55 -9.34 -3.91
C ASP A 88 2.93 -8.28 -2.98
N ALA A 89 3.63 -7.87 -1.91
CA ALA A 89 3.16 -6.81 -1.03
C ALA A 89 3.02 -5.46 -1.73
N TRP A 90 3.90 -5.14 -2.68
CA TRP A 90 3.77 -3.93 -3.52
C TRP A 90 2.58 -4.04 -4.47
N THR A 91 2.38 -5.21 -5.09
CA THR A 91 1.24 -5.49 -5.97
C THR A 91 -0.10 -5.33 -5.24
N LEU A 92 -0.20 -5.86 -4.02
CA LEU A 92 -1.38 -5.68 -3.16
C LEU A 92 -1.65 -4.21 -2.83
N LYS A 93 -0.60 -3.41 -2.63
CA LYS A 93 -0.74 -1.95 -2.46
C LYS A 93 -1.31 -1.31 -3.73
N GLU A 94 -0.84 -1.69 -4.92
CA GLU A 94 -1.38 -1.16 -6.18
C GLU A 94 -2.83 -1.61 -6.43
N TYR A 95 -3.20 -2.84 -6.07
CA TYR A 95 -4.60 -3.28 -6.12
C TYR A 95 -5.50 -2.47 -5.19
N LEU A 96 -5.04 -2.21 -3.97
CA LEU A 96 -5.76 -1.34 -3.04
C LEU A 96 -5.95 0.08 -3.61
N ILE A 97 -4.93 0.63 -4.28
CA ILE A 97 -5.07 1.93 -4.98
C ILE A 97 -6.12 1.83 -6.08
N LYS A 98 -6.08 0.78 -6.92
CA LYS A 98 -7.04 0.59 -8.02
C LYS A 98 -8.48 0.50 -7.54
N ILE A 99 -8.74 -0.18 -6.43
CA ILE A 99 -10.09 -0.24 -5.82
C ILE A 99 -10.63 1.17 -5.58
N TYR A 100 -9.85 2.04 -4.93
CA TYR A 100 -10.27 3.42 -4.67
C TYR A 100 -10.36 4.31 -5.90
N GLN A 101 -9.80 3.90 -7.04
CA GLN A 101 -9.86 4.67 -8.28
C GLN A 101 -10.96 4.23 -9.23
N LEU A 102 -11.37 2.96 -9.15
CA LEU A 102 -12.23 2.33 -10.14
C LEU A 102 -13.59 1.91 -9.59
N ALA A 103 -13.70 1.63 -8.29
CA ALA A 103 -14.97 1.22 -7.70
C ALA A 103 -15.85 2.44 -7.40
N ASP A 104 -17.05 2.46 -7.96
CA ASP A 104 -18.07 3.45 -7.64
C ASP A 104 -18.88 3.06 -6.39
N ASP A 105 -18.93 1.77 -6.06
CA ASP A 105 -19.64 1.25 -4.90
C ASP A 105 -18.96 0.05 -4.20
N GLU A 106 -19.60 -0.42 -3.12
CA GLU A 106 -19.10 -1.55 -2.32
C GLU A 106 -19.05 -2.86 -3.11
N ASN A 107 -20.00 -3.11 -4.02
CA ASN A 107 -20.05 -4.35 -4.78
C ASN A 107 -18.90 -4.41 -5.79
N GLU A 108 -18.66 -3.31 -6.51
CA GLU A 108 -17.51 -3.20 -7.41
C GLU A 108 -16.18 -3.32 -6.66
N ALA A 109 -16.06 -2.68 -5.50
CA ALA A 109 -14.87 -2.79 -4.66
C ALA A 109 -14.61 -4.24 -4.24
N ARG A 110 -15.67 -5.00 -3.88
CA ARG A 110 -15.58 -6.42 -3.52
C ARG A 110 -15.18 -7.30 -4.71
N GLN A 111 -15.65 -7.00 -5.91
CA GLN A 111 -15.25 -7.72 -7.12
C GLN A 111 -13.76 -7.50 -7.41
N LEU A 112 -13.29 -6.26 -7.31
CA LEU A 112 -11.87 -5.93 -7.53
C LEU A 112 -10.93 -6.55 -6.49
N LEU A 113 -11.41 -6.91 -5.30
CA LEU A 113 -10.63 -7.63 -4.28
C LEU A 113 -10.46 -9.12 -4.58
N ALA A 114 -11.32 -9.72 -5.41
CA ALA A 114 -11.34 -11.15 -5.71
C ALA A 114 -10.57 -11.52 -7.00
N THR A 115 -10.07 -10.53 -7.72
CA THR A 115 -9.23 -10.67 -8.94
C THR A 115 -7.75 -10.60 -8.61
#